data_AF-A0A2V8AFS1-F1
#
_entry.id   AF-A0A2V8AFS1-F1
#
_cell.length_a   1.000
_cell.length_b   1.000
_cell.length_c   1.000
_cell.angle_alpha   90.00
_cell.angle_beta   90.00
_cell.angle_gamma   90.00
#
_symmetry.space_group_name_H-M   'P 1'
#
loop_
_entity.id
_entity.type
_entity.pdbx_description
1 polymer ?
#
loop_
_entity_poly.entity_id
_entity_poly.type
_entity_poly.pdbx_seq_one_letter_code
_entity_poly.pdbx_strand_id
1 'polypeptide(L)'
;MKSVAAPLVAAVVLALVGAGFWVAGQTERRLADVHNELATLQYAAVTTDSEDVEQQLGVARRVPQVGAAAMTDLRDVRATADYWRGGYASITPQKDVNGAVTETDPDILLLSANAAFRASQSDANRATALRRLDAVVKNYADVLRNSPGHVDAAYNYEYAIRVRDNLAKARPAASRSARLLAKPAHESAGDLPAGPTLHGRPGGPPAATDMAQFKIVIPKRGEERKENPEAGKGGVKVRKG
;
A
#
# COMPACT_ATOMS: atom_id res chain seq x y z
N MET A 1 60.05 32.61 3.54
CA MET A 1 58.59 32.62 3.22
C MET A 1 58.09 31.35 2.50
N LYS A 2 58.93 30.47 1.92
CA LYS A 2 58.48 29.26 1.19
C LYS A 2 58.01 28.08 2.08
N SER A 3 58.25 28.14 3.39
CA SER A 3 57.92 27.06 4.34
C SER A 3 56.51 27.14 4.95
N VAL A 4 55.82 28.28 4.87
CA VAL A 4 54.48 28.46 5.48
C VAL A 4 53.36 28.13 4.48
N ALA A 5 53.65 28.20 3.17
CA ALA A 5 52.68 27.88 2.13
C ALA A 5 52.26 26.40 2.15
N ALA A 6 53.21 25.47 2.38
CA ALA A 6 52.92 24.04 2.42
C ALA A 6 51.97 23.62 3.57
N PRO A 7 52.20 24.00 4.84
CA PRO A 7 51.26 23.67 5.92
C PRO A 7 49.92 24.38 5.77
N LEU A 8 49.89 25.58 5.17
CA LEU A 8 48.64 26.30 4.91
C LEU A 8 47.80 25.61 3.84
N VAL A 9 48.41 25.16 2.74
CA VAL A 9 47.73 24.34 1.72
C VAL A 9 47.23 23.02 2.32
N ALA A 10 48.05 22.35 3.13
CA ALA A 10 47.63 21.12 3.80
C ALA A 10 46.45 21.34 4.77
N ALA A 11 46.46 22.44 5.53
CA ALA A 11 45.37 22.80 6.43
C ALA A 11 44.07 23.09 5.66
N VAL A 12 44.15 23.78 4.51
CA VAL A 12 43.00 24.02 3.64
C VAL A 12 42.44 22.71 3.08
N VAL A 13 43.30 21.79 2.62
CA VAL A 13 42.86 20.47 2.14
C VAL A 13 42.17 19.68 3.26
N LEU A 14 42.75 19.63 4.45
CA LEU A 14 42.14 18.94 5.60
C LEU A 14 40.81 19.58 6.02
N ALA A 15 40.70 20.91 5.99
CA ALA A 15 39.46 21.61 6.28
C ALA A 15 38.36 21.28 5.24
N LEU A 16 38.72 21.22 3.95
CA LEU A 16 37.79 20.82 2.88
C LEU A 16 37.32 19.37 3.02
N VAL A 17 38.24 18.45 3.37
CA VAL A 17 37.91 17.05 3.62
C VAL A 17 37.02 16.91 4.86
N GLY A 18 37.35 17.62 5.95
CA GLY A 18 36.55 17.65 7.17
C GLY A 18 35.14 18.22 6.94
N ALA A 19 35.03 19.30 6.15
CA ALA A 19 33.74 19.84 5.74
C ALA A 19 32.95 18.84 4.90
N GLY A 20 33.61 18.08 4.00
CA GLY A 20 32.99 16.99 3.24
C GLY A 20 32.38 15.92 4.14
N PHE A 21 33.12 15.43 5.15
CA PHE A 21 32.59 14.46 6.11
C PHE A 21 31.47 15.02 6.97
N TRP A 22 31.57 16.29 7.36
CA TRP A 22 30.50 16.94 8.13
C TRP A 22 29.20 17.03 7.33
N VAL A 23 29.28 17.42 6.05
CA VAL A 23 28.13 17.46 5.14
C VAL A 23 27.56 16.05 4.95
N ALA A 24 28.39 15.04 4.71
CA ALA A 24 27.95 13.65 4.57
C ALA A 24 27.22 13.14 5.82
N GLY A 25 27.77 13.41 7.02
CA GLY A 25 27.13 13.02 8.28
C GLY A 25 25.80 13.76 8.53
N GLN A 26 25.65 15.00 8.06
CA GLN A 26 24.34 15.67 8.12
C GLN A 26 23.32 15.06 7.15
N THR A 27 23.74 14.68 5.94
CA THR A 27 22.84 14.02 4.99
C THR A 27 22.39 12.65 5.49
N GLU A 28 23.29 11.86 6.08
CA GLU A 28 22.96 10.54 6.64
C GLU A 28 21.96 10.64 7.80
N ARG A 29 22.11 11.63 8.70
CA ARG A 29 21.14 11.83 9.79
C ARG A 29 19.74 12.11 9.28
N ARG A 30 19.62 12.96 8.26
CA ARG A 30 18.32 13.31 7.67
C ARG A 30 17.70 12.15 6.93
N LEU A 31 18.49 11.39 6.19
CA LEU A 31 18.02 10.15 5.58
C LEU A 31 17.53 9.16 6.64
N ALA A 32 18.24 9.05 7.77
CA ALA A 32 17.82 8.20 8.88
C ALA A 32 16.50 8.67 9.51
N ASP A 33 16.27 9.98 9.63
CA ASP A 33 15.00 10.53 10.12
C ASP A 33 13.84 10.15 9.18
N VAL A 34 14.02 10.32 7.87
CA VAL A 34 13.02 9.91 6.85
C VAL A 34 12.77 8.38 6.88
N HIS A 35 13.81 7.58 7.09
CA HIS A 35 13.67 6.13 7.28
C HIS A 35 12.89 5.77 8.55
N ASN A 36 13.14 6.49 9.65
CA ASN A 36 12.40 6.30 10.89
C ASN A 36 10.93 6.66 10.71
N GLU A 37 10.61 7.71 9.97
CA GLU A 37 9.24 8.06 9.60
C GLU A 37 8.57 6.96 8.77
N LEU A 38 9.28 6.42 7.76
CA LEU A 38 8.78 5.30 6.97
C LEU A 38 8.53 4.06 7.85
N ALA A 39 9.47 3.72 8.72
CA ALA A 39 9.37 2.58 9.64
C ALA A 39 8.26 2.75 10.68
N THR A 40 7.96 3.99 11.07
CA THR A 40 6.85 4.35 11.96
C THR A 40 5.54 4.61 11.22
N LEU A 41 5.47 4.26 9.93
CA LEU A 41 4.28 4.33 9.07
C LEU A 41 3.76 5.77 8.85
N GLN A 42 4.60 6.79 9.04
CA GLN A 42 4.28 8.20 8.89
C GLN A 42 4.41 8.65 7.42
N TYR A 43 3.73 7.98 6.50
CA TYR A 43 3.93 8.15 5.05
C TYR A 43 3.70 9.58 4.53
N ALA A 44 2.83 10.35 5.17
CA ALA A 44 2.60 11.75 4.80
C ALA A 44 3.79 12.66 5.14
N ALA A 45 4.41 12.44 6.32
CA ALA A 45 5.62 13.14 6.74
C ALA A 45 6.77 12.82 5.78
N VAL A 46 7.00 11.53 5.52
CA VAL A 46 8.02 11.06 4.57
C VAL A 46 7.93 11.80 3.24
N THR A 47 6.74 11.91 2.65
CA THR A 47 6.61 12.56 1.33
C THR A 47 6.91 14.06 1.34
N THR A 48 6.70 14.73 2.48
CA THR A 48 6.94 16.17 2.64
C THR A 48 8.42 16.40 2.94
N ASP A 49 8.94 15.70 3.94
CA ASP A 49 10.30 15.82 4.43
C ASP A 49 11.33 15.35 3.38
N SER A 50 10.95 14.40 2.53
CA SER A 50 11.74 14.01 1.35
C SER A 50 12.01 15.20 0.41
N GLU A 51 11.00 16.02 0.11
CA GLU A 51 11.15 17.17 -0.80
C GLU A 51 12.07 18.23 -0.19
N ASP A 52 11.92 18.47 1.12
CA ASP A 52 12.76 19.40 1.87
C ASP A 52 14.22 18.93 1.92
N VAL A 53 14.46 17.63 2.14
CA VAL A 53 15.81 17.07 2.15
C VAL A 53 16.43 17.11 0.74
N GLU A 54 15.67 16.81 -0.31
CA GLU A 54 16.12 16.93 -1.71
C GLU A 54 16.54 18.36 -2.05
N GLN A 55 15.76 19.36 -1.62
CA GLN A 55 16.10 20.77 -1.85
C GLN A 55 17.36 21.20 -1.07
N GLN A 56 17.55 20.66 0.13
CA GLN A 56 18.69 20.98 1.01
C GLN A 56 19.98 20.21 0.65
N LEU A 57 19.88 19.11 -0.11
CA LEU A 57 21.01 18.35 -0.64
C LEU A 57 21.85 19.15 -1.67
N GLY A 58 21.47 20.38 -2.05
CA GLY A 58 22.07 21.16 -3.14
C GLY A 58 23.61 21.25 -3.18
N VAL A 59 24.29 21.34 -2.03
CA VAL A 59 25.77 21.33 -1.98
C VAL A 59 26.34 19.91 -1.91
N ALA A 60 25.67 19.01 -1.19
CA ALA A 60 26.05 17.60 -1.07
C ALA A 60 25.92 16.82 -2.39
N ARG A 61 25.02 17.25 -3.28
CA ARG A 61 24.83 16.70 -4.64
C ARG A 61 26.08 16.76 -5.50
N ARG A 62 27.01 17.68 -5.18
CA ARG A 62 28.28 17.84 -5.90
C ARG A 62 29.34 16.82 -5.50
N VAL A 63 29.12 16.04 -4.44
CA VAL A 63 30.00 14.94 -4.03
C VAL A 63 29.66 13.70 -4.89
N PRO A 64 30.53 13.28 -5.84
CA PRO A 64 30.15 12.41 -6.96
C PRO A 64 29.72 10.96 -6.66
N GLN A 65 29.50 10.59 -5.41
CA GLN A 65 29.05 9.24 -5.01
C GLN A 65 28.04 9.31 -3.88
N VAL A 66 28.32 10.10 -2.83
CA VAL A 66 27.41 10.30 -1.70
C VAL A 66 26.11 10.98 -2.15
N GLY A 67 26.22 12.03 -2.97
CA GLY A 67 25.04 12.76 -3.43
C GLY A 67 24.14 11.93 -4.36
N ALA A 68 24.74 11.12 -5.24
CA ALA A 68 23.96 10.26 -6.14
C ALA A 68 23.26 9.12 -5.39
N ALA A 69 23.97 8.44 -4.47
CA ALA A 69 23.41 7.37 -3.66
C ALA A 69 22.28 7.87 -2.74
N ALA A 70 22.48 9.00 -2.07
CA ALA A 70 21.47 9.63 -1.22
C ALA A 70 20.19 9.99 -1.98
N MET A 71 20.33 10.47 -3.23
CA MET A 71 19.17 10.80 -4.06
C MET A 71 18.37 9.57 -4.50
N THR A 72 19.06 8.48 -4.83
CA THR A 72 18.39 7.20 -5.16
C THR A 72 17.65 6.67 -3.95
N ASP A 73 18.31 6.60 -2.79
CA ASP A 73 17.73 6.13 -1.53
C ASP A 73 16.47 6.93 -1.14
N LEU A 74 16.56 8.26 -1.21
CA LEU A 74 15.46 9.15 -0.86
C LEU A 74 14.26 8.99 -1.81
N ARG A 75 14.53 8.74 -3.10
CA ARG A 75 13.49 8.40 -4.08
C ARG A 75 12.82 7.07 -3.76
N ASP A 76 13.58 6.07 -3.37
CA ASP A 76 13.08 4.71 -3.09
C ASP A 76 12.17 4.70 -1.84
N VAL A 77 12.58 5.42 -0.80
CA VAL A 77 11.76 5.65 0.40
C VAL A 77 10.47 6.41 0.04
N ARG A 78 10.57 7.47 -0.76
CA ARG A 78 9.41 8.23 -1.22
C ARG A 78 8.45 7.38 -2.04
N ALA A 79 8.97 6.56 -2.97
CA ALA A 79 8.16 5.64 -3.77
C ALA A 79 7.40 4.63 -2.89
N THR A 80 8.06 4.13 -1.84
CA THR A 80 7.45 3.22 -0.86
C THR A 80 6.34 3.93 -0.07
N ALA A 81 6.58 5.15 0.41
CA ALA A 81 5.56 5.93 1.12
C ALA A 81 4.36 6.26 0.21
N ASP A 82 4.60 6.65 -1.05
CA ASP A 82 3.55 6.89 -2.02
C ASP A 82 2.72 5.62 -2.31
N TYR A 83 3.37 4.45 -2.35
CA TYR A 83 2.68 3.17 -2.53
C TYR A 83 1.67 2.94 -1.40
N TRP A 84 2.12 3.06 -0.15
CA TRP A 84 1.26 2.83 1.01
C TRP A 84 0.15 3.88 1.16
N ARG A 85 0.38 5.10 0.69
CA ARG A 85 -0.63 6.17 0.66
C ARG A 85 -1.64 6.03 -0.48
N GLY A 86 -1.39 5.15 -1.45
CA GLY A 86 -2.25 4.95 -2.62
C GLY A 86 -1.93 5.87 -3.80
N GLY A 87 -0.79 6.57 -3.78
CA GLY A 87 -0.26 7.39 -4.87
C GLY A 87 0.32 6.56 -6.03
N TYR A 88 -0.34 5.49 -6.47
CA TYR A 88 0.25 4.50 -7.38
C TYR A 88 0.72 5.07 -8.72
N ALA A 89 0.15 6.20 -9.18
CA ALA A 89 0.52 6.85 -10.43
C ALA A 89 1.86 7.60 -10.38
N SER A 90 2.38 7.96 -9.19
CA SER A 90 3.67 8.64 -9.05
C SER A 90 4.86 7.67 -9.11
N ILE A 91 4.63 6.38 -8.91
CA ILE A 91 5.67 5.36 -8.84
C ILE A 91 6.07 4.96 -10.25
N THR A 92 7.16 5.54 -10.73
CA THR A 92 7.73 5.24 -12.04
C THR A 92 9.15 4.68 -11.90
N PRO A 93 9.45 3.52 -12.51
CA PRO A 93 10.81 3.02 -12.54
C PRO A 93 11.70 3.95 -13.38
N GLN A 94 12.99 3.99 -13.08
CA GLN A 94 13.96 4.77 -13.86
C GLN A 94 13.96 4.33 -15.32
N LYS A 95 14.02 5.30 -16.23
CA LYS A 95 14.09 5.08 -17.67
C LYS A 95 15.19 5.93 -18.30
N ASP A 96 15.83 5.40 -19.34
CA ASP A 96 16.75 6.16 -20.17
C ASP A 96 16.01 7.17 -21.06
N VAL A 97 16.78 7.97 -21.81
CA VAL A 97 16.26 8.96 -22.76
C VAL A 97 15.44 8.32 -23.89
N ASN A 98 15.63 7.02 -24.13
CA ASN A 98 14.90 6.24 -25.14
C ASN A 98 13.65 5.55 -24.57
N GLY A 99 13.37 5.72 -23.27
CA GLY A 99 12.23 5.13 -22.56
C GLY A 99 12.42 3.68 -22.12
N ALA A 100 13.61 3.10 -22.26
CA ALA A 100 13.96 1.78 -21.72
C ALA A 100 14.16 1.87 -20.20
N VAL A 101 13.66 0.89 -19.46
CA VAL A 101 13.80 0.85 -18.00
C VAL A 101 15.27 0.61 -17.65
N THR A 102 15.90 1.56 -16.96
CA THR A 102 17.26 1.46 -16.43
C THR A 102 17.28 1.01 -14.97
N GLU A 103 16.12 0.98 -14.32
CA GLU A 103 15.98 0.48 -12.96
C GLU A 103 16.40 -0.98 -12.89
N THR A 104 17.38 -1.25 -12.02
CA THR A 104 17.94 -2.60 -11.84
C THR A 104 17.54 -3.19 -10.48
N ASP A 105 17.11 -2.35 -9.53
CA ASP A 105 16.68 -2.81 -8.22
C ASP A 105 15.38 -3.65 -8.34
N PRO A 106 15.42 -4.95 -7.98
CA PRO A 106 14.25 -5.81 -8.05
C PRO A 106 13.09 -5.34 -7.17
N ASP A 107 13.37 -4.69 -6.03
CA ASP A 107 12.36 -4.26 -5.07
C ASP A 107 11.57 -3.07 -5.64
N ILE A 108 12.25 -2.11 -6.27
CA ILE A 108 11.61 -0.95 -6.93
C ILE A 108 10.84 -1.39 -8.18
N LEU A 109 11.39 -2.32 -8.96
CA LEU A 109 10.67 -2.90 -10.09
C LEU A 109 9.39 -3.59 -9.62
N LEU A 110 9.46 -4.40 -8.56
CA LEU A 110 8.30 -5.07 -7.98
C LEU A 110 7.28 -4.06 -7.43
N LEU A 111 7.74 -3.05 -6.70
CA LEU A 111 6.89 -2.00 -6.14
C LEU A 111 6.14 -1.26 -7.25
N SER A 112 6.82 -0.92 -8.34
CA SER A 112 6.21 -0.26 -9.50
C SER A 112 5.18 -1.16 -10.21
N ALA A 113 5.45 -2.46 -10.32
CA ALA A 113 4.51 -3.43 -10.88
C ALA A 113 3.27 -3.60 -9.99
N ASN A 114 3.47 -3.67 -8.68
CA ASN A 114 2.39 -3.72 -7.69
C ASN A 114 1.53 -2.44 -7.75
N ALA A 115 2.16 -1.27 -7.88
CA ALA A 115 1.46 0.01 -8.03
C ALA A 115 0.61 0.03 -9.30
N ALA A 116 1.19 -0.36 -10.44
CA ALA A 116 0.48 -0.46 -11.71
C ALA A 116 -0.72 -1.43 -11.64
N PHE A 117 -0.56 -2.55 -10.93
CA PHE A 117 -1.66 -3.49 -10.70
C PHE A 117 -2.79 -2.87 -9.89
N ARG A 118 -2.49 -2.17 -8.79
CA ARG A 118 -3.51 -1.48 -7.99
C ARG A 118 -4.21 -0.38 -8.77
N ALA A 119 -3.48 0.40 -9.57
CA ALA A 119 -4.04 1.41 -10.47
C ALA A 119 -4.93 0.82 -11.59
N SER A 120 -4.73 -0.45 -11.97
CA SER A 120 -5.60 -1.12 -12.95
C SER A 120 -6.96 -1.53 -12.37
N GLN A 121 -7.05 -1.73 -11.06
CA GLN A 121 -8.28 -2.17 -10.39
C GLN A 121 -9.32 -1.04 -10.25
N SER A 122 -8.90 0.22 -10.30
CA SER A 122 -9.80 1.37 -10.23
C SER A 122 -10.48 1.73 -11.55
N ASP A 123 -10.14 1.05 -12.66
CA ASP A 123 -10.71 1.37 -13.97
C ASP A 123 -12.13 0.83 -14.14
N ALA A 124 -13.08 1.73 -14.43
CA ALA A 124 -14.46 1.35 -14.73
C ALA A 124 -14.62 0.68 -16.11
N ASN A 125 -13.69 0.95 -17.05
CA ASN A 125 -13.77 0.40 -18.40
C ASN A 125 -12.94 -0.89 -18.53
N ARG A 126 -13.65 -2.00 -18.79
CA ARG A 126 -13.06 -3.32 -18.99
C ARG A 126 -11.96 -3.36 -20.06
N ALA A 127 -12.13 -2.69 -21.19
CA ALA A 127 -11.15 -2.73 -22.28
C ALA A 127 -9.85 -1.98 -21.91
N THR A 128 -9.96 -0.95 -21.07
CA THR A 128 -8.80 -0.25 -20.51
C THR A 128 -8.14 -1.08 -19.42
N ALA A 129 -8.93 -1.67 -18.53
CA ALA A 129 -8.44 -2.55 -17.47
C ALA A 129 -7.65 -3.75 -18.03
N LEU A 130 -8.15 -4.40 -19.09
CA LEU A 130 -7.43 -5.50 -19.75
C LEU A 130 -6.07 -5.06 -20.31
N ARG A 131 -6.02 -3.92 -21.01
CA ARG A 131 -4.75 -3.36 -21.53
C ARG A 131 -3.77 -2.99 -20.43
N ARG A 132 -4.26 -2.47 -19.30
CA ARG A 132 -3.41 -2.19 -18.14
C ARG A 132 -2.91 -3.48 -17.49
N LEU A 133 -3.74 -4.51 -17.38
CA LEU A 133 -3.33 -5.82 -16.88
C LEU A 133 -2.29 -6.49 -17.80
N ASP A 134 -2.40 -6.35 -19.12
CA ASP A 134 -1.35 -6.80 -20.06
C ASP A 134 0.00 -6.12 -19.74
N ALA A 135 -0.01 -4.80 -19.49
CA ALA A 135 1.19 -4.07 -19.10
C ALA A 135 1.73 -4.50 -17.74
N VAL A 136 0.86 -4.78 -16.76
CA VAL A 136 1.25 -5.27 -15.44
C VAL A 136 1.92 -6.66 -15.52
N VAL A 137 1.35 -7.57 -16.31
CA VAL A 137 1.93 -8.91 -16.53
C VAL A 137 3.33 -8.78 -17.15
N LYS A 138 3.51 -7.84 -18.10
CA LYS A 138 4.84 -7.53 -18.65
C LYS A 138 5.79 -7.01 -17.58
N ASN A 139 5.36 -6.08 -16.73
CA ASN A 139 6.20 -5.52 -15.67
C ASN A 139 6.66 -6.59 -14.67
N TYR A 140 5.78 -7.50 -14.23
CA TYR A 140 6.20 -8.62 -13.38
C TYR A 140 7.14 -9.59 -14.10
N ALA A 141 6.95 -9.83 -15.40
CA ALA A 141 7.89 -10.63 -16.18
C ALA A 141 9.27 -9.96 -16.26
N ASP A 142 9.33 -8.63 -16.36
CA ASP A 142 10.57 -7.88 -16.37
C ASP A 142 11.28 -7.97 -14.99
N VAL A 143 10.55 -7.94 -13.88
CA VAL A 143 11.09 -8.24 -12.53
C VAL A 143 11.72 -9.63 -12.49
N LEU A 144 11.02 -10.65 -12.99
CA LEU A 144 11.51 -12.04 -13.00
C LEU A 144 12.69 -12.27 -13.94
N ARG A 145 12.84 -11.48 -15.00
CA ARG A 145 14.03 -11.51 -15.86
C ARG A 145 15.26 -10.98 -15.12
N ASN A 146 15.09 -9.94 -14.32
CA ASN A 146 16.16 -9.34 -13.53
C ASN A 146 16.47 -10.15 -12.26
N SER A 147 15.45 -10.78 -11.66
CA SER A 147 15.57 -11.64 -10.47
C SER A 147 14.70 -12.89 -10.60
N PRO A 148 15.21 -13.98 -11.22
CA PRO A 148 14.44 -15.22 -11.46
C PRO A 148 13.96 -15.93 -10.19
N GLY A 149 14.59 -15.67 -9.04
CA GLY A 149 14.24 -16.27 -7.75
C GLY A 149 13.21 -15.47 -6.94
N HIS A 150 12.67 -14.38 -7.47
CA HIS A 150 11.80 -13.49 -6.71
C HIS A 150 10.40 -14.08 -6.52
N VAL A 151 10.17 -14.74 -5.38
CA VAL A 151 8.94 -15.49 -5.07
C VAL A 151 7.69 -14.63 -5.17
N ASP A 152 7.71 -13.43 -4.60
CA ASP A 152 6.54 -12.53 -4.62
C ASP A 152 6.17 -12.08 -6.04
N ALA A 153 7.18 -11.79 -6.88
CA ALA A 153 6.96 -11.43 -8.28
C ALA A 153 6.36 -12.60 -9.06
N ALA A 154 6.84 -13.83 -8.82
CA ALA A 154 6.32 -15.03 -9.46
C ALA A 154 4.85 -15.30 -9.07
N TYR A 155 4.54 -15.19 -7.78
CA TYR A 155 3.17 -15.31 -7.30
C TYR A 155 2.26 -14.23 -7.88
N ASN A 156 2.69 -12.97 -7.86
CA ASN A 156 1.91 -11.85 -8.37
C ASN A 156 1.72 -11.90 -9.89
N TYR A 157 2.70 -12.41 -10.63
CA TYR A 157 2.60 -12.67 -12.07
C TYR A 157 1.46 -13.64 -12.39
N GLU A 158 1.46 -14.80 -11.73
CA GLU A 158 0.41 -15.81 -11.88
C GLU A 158 -0.96 -15.26 -11.48
N TYR A 159 -1.02 -14.52 -10.38
CA TYR A 159 -2.25 -13.88 -9.93
C TYR A 159 -2.78 -12.86 -10.97
N ALA A 160 -1.91 -12.02 -11.52
CA ALA A 160 -2.28 -11.02 -12.52
C ALA A 160 -2.82 -11.67 -13.80
N ILE A 161 -2.22 -12.77 -14.26
CA ILE A 161 -2.73 -13.56 -15.40
C ILE A 161 -4.13 -14.08 -15.12
N ARG A 162 -4.36 -14.69 -13.94
CA ARG A 162 -5.67 -15.20 -13.56
C ARG A 162 -6.73 -14.11 -13.52
N VAL A 163 -6.40 -12.95 -12.93
CA VAL A 163 -7.31 -11.80 -12.87
C VAL A 163 -7.66 -11.30 -14.27
N ARG A 164 -6.64 -11.15 -15.14
CA ARG A 164 -6.82 -10.78 -16.54
C ARG A 164 -7.70 -11.77 -17.28
N ASP A 165 -7.45 -13.07 -17.16
CA ASP A 165 -8.21 -14.11 -17.85
C ASP A 165 -9.66 -14.19 -17.35
N ASN A 166 -9.88 -14.02 -16.05
CA ASN A 166 -11.21 -13.92 -15.48
C ASN A 166 -11.94 -12.69 -16.00
N LEU A 167 -11.26 -11.54 -16.08
CA LEU A 167 -11.83 -10.32 -16.66
C LEU A 167 -12.09 -10.47 -18.16
N ALA A 168 -11.27 -11.23 -18.89
CA ALA A 168 -11.46 -11.50 -20.32
C ALA A 168 -12.60 -12.49 -20.58
N LYS A 169 -12.82 -13.45 -19.68
CA LYS A 169 -13.91 -14.45 -19.79
C LYS A 169 -15.24 -13.96 -19.22
N ALA A 170 -15.23 -12.97 -18.33
CA ALA A 170 -16.45 -12.40 -17.77
C ALA A 170 -17.39 -11.95 -18.89
N ARG A 171 -18.60 -12.50 -18.98
CA ARG A 171 -19.62 -11.95 -19.89
C ARG A 171 -19.96 -10.53 -19.42
N PRO A 172 -20.14 -9.56 -20.33
CA PRO A 172 -20.68 -8.27 -19.93
C PRO A 172 -22.04 -8.55 -19.29
N ALA A 173 -22.14 -8.34 -17.97
CA ALA A 173 -23.40 -8.48 -17.28
C ALA A 173 -24.36 -7.47 -17.92
N ALA A 174 -25.41 -7.97 -18.58
CA ALA A 174 -26.55 -7.15 -18.91
C ALA A 174 -27.01 -6.50 -17.60
N SER A 175 -26.93 -5.16 -17.55
CA SER A 175 -27.37 -4.26 -16.49
C SER A 175 -28.26 -4.94 -15.44
N ARG A 176 -27.64 -5.48 -14.38
CA ARG A 176 -28.38 -5.93 -13.18
C ARG A 176 -27.60 -5.68 -11.90
N SER A 177 -26.76 -4.65 -11.89
CA SER A 177 -26.01 -4.20 -10.72
C SER A 177 -26.03 -2.68 -10.52
N ALA A 178 -26.87 -1.95 -11.23
CA ALA A 178 -27.14 -0.53 -10.96
C ALA A 178 -28.11 -0.30 -9.78
N ARG A 179 -28.64 -1.34 -9.13
CA ARG A 179 -29.60 -1.22 -8.00
C ARG A 179 -29.08 -1.69 -6.64
N LEU A 180 -27.79 -1.97 -6.50
CA LEU A 180 -27.18 -2.32 -5.20
C LEU A 180 -26.15 -1.31 -4.69
N LEU A 181 -25.88 -0.23 -5.45
CA LEU A 181 -24.92 0.83 -5.07
C LEU A 181 -25.57 2.16 -4.68
N ALA A 182 -26.87 2.19 -4.43
CA ALA A 182 -27.56 3.39 -3.95
C ALA A 182 -28.43 3.06 -2.72
N LYS A 183 -27.77 2.76 -1.61
CA LYS A 183 -28.36 3.04 -0.29
C LYS A 183 -27.25 3.63 0.57
N PRO A 184 -27.32 4.92 0.95
CA PRO A 184 -26.39 5.47 1.93
C PRO A 184 -26.66 4.72 3.24
N ALA A 185 -25.72 3.87 3.63
CA ALA A 185 -25.73 3.30 4.97
C ALA A 185 -25.37 4.43 5.93
N HIS A 186 -26.37 4.90 6.67
CA HIS A 186 -26.21 5.79 7.81
C HIS A 186 -25.06 5.32 8.73
N GLU A 187 -24.06 6.18 8.90
CA GLU A 187 -23.41 6.62 10.17
C GLU A 187 -23.26 5.65 11.35
N SER A 188 -23.10 4.34 11.15
CA SER A 188 -22.78 3.42 12.27
C SER A 188 -21.88 2.25 11.90
N ALA A 189 -20.94 2.45 10.97
CA ALA A 189 -19.85 1.51 10.72
C ALA A 189 -18.53 2.20 11.05
N GLY A 190 -17.97 1.91 12.22
CA GLY A 190 -16.64 2.36 12.60
C GLY A 190 -15.59 1.82 11.62
N ASP A 191 -14.64 2.69 11.27
CA ASP A 191 -13.31 2.51 10.63
C ASP A 191 -13.11 1.47 9.52
N LEU A 192 -14.16 0.80 9.06
CA LEU A 192 -14.09 -0.25 8.06
C LEU A 192 -14.72 0.20 6.74
N PRO A 193 -14.09 -0.12 5.60
CA PRO A 193 -14.60 0.27 4.30
C PRO A 193 -15.98 -0.35 4.05
N ALA A 194 -16.87 0.46 3.48
CA ALA A 194 -18.22 0.02 3.12
C ALA A 194 -18.14 -1.09 2.05
N GLY A 195 -18.53 -2.31 2.43
CA GLY A 195 -18.56 -3.46 1.52
C GLY A 195 -18.48 -4.79 2.24
N PRO A 196 -18.68 -5.91 1.52
CA PRO A 196 -18.35 -7.23 2.06
C PRO A 196 -16.83 -7.31 2.29
N THR A 197 -16.43 -7.43 3.56
CA THR A 197 -15.03 -7.68 3.93
C THR A 197 -14.73 -9.18 3.84
N LEU A 198 -13.46 -9.58 3.93
CA LEU A 198 -13.05 -10.98 3.99
C LEU A 198 -13.76 -11.75 5.13
N HIS A 199 -14.21 -11.03 6.16
CA HIS A 199 -14.90 -11.54 7.34
C HIS A 199 -16.43 -11.41 7.28
N GLY A 200 -16.98 -10.98 6.14
CA GLY A 200 -18.40 -10.73 5.95
C GLY A 200 -18.77 -9.25 6.05
N ARG A 201 -20.07 -8.98 6.24
CA ARG A 201 -20.58 -7.61 6.34
C ARG A 201 -20.27 -7.05 7.72
N PRO A 202 -19.72 -5.82 7.84
CA PRO A 202 -19.54 -5.16 9.13
C PRO A 202 -20.87 -5.11 9.89
N GLY A 203 -20.89 -5.61 11.12
CA GLY A 203 -22.10 -5.71 11.96
C GLY A 203 -23.13 -6.78 11.53
N GLY A 204 -22.83 -7.58 10.50
CA GLY A 204 -23.67 -8.69 10.07
C GLY A 204 -23.35 -10.00 10.81
N PRO A 205 -24.33 -10.88 11.03
CA PRO A 205 -24.07 -12.19 11.63
C PRO A 205 -23.17 -13.03 10.73
N PRO A 206 -22.29 -13.90 11.30
CA PRO A 206 -21.45 -14.81 10.53
C PRO A 206 -22.30 -15.71 9.62
N ALA A 207 -21.83 -15.94 8.38
CA ALA A 207 -22.59 -16.64 7.35
C ALA A 207 -22.94 -18.10 7.68
N ALA A 208 -22.30 -18.70 8.68
CA ALA A 208 -22.47 -20.09 9.07
C ALA A 208 -23.40 -20.32 10.27
N THR A 209 -23.96 -19.26 10.87
CA THR A 209 -24.70 -19.38 12.13
C THR A 209 -26.21 -19.26 11.93
N ASP A 210 -26.95 -20.31 12.30
CA ASP A 210 -28.41 -20.32 12.31
C ASP A 210 -28.94 -19.39 13.41
N MET A 211 -29.58 -18.29 13.00
CA MET A 211 -30.15 -17.28 13.90
C MET A 211 -31.28 -17.82 14.79
N ALA A 212 -31.80 -19.02 14.53
CA ALA A 212 -32.83 -19.65 15.36
C ALA A 212 -32.32 -20.03 16.77
N GLN A 213 -30.99 -20.08 16.99
CA GLN A 213 -30.40 -20.45 18.29
C GLN A 213 -30.11 -19.26 19.21
N PHE A 214 -30.12 -18.02 18.71
CA PHE A 214 -29.93 -16.84 19.57
C PHE A 214 -31.26 -16.41 20.18
N LYS A 215 -31.63 -17.05 21.29
CA LYS A 215 -32.65 -16.49 22.19
C LYS A 215 -32.06 -15.29 22.90
N ILE A 216 -32.37 -14.10 22.40
CA ILE A 216 -32.13 -12.85 23.12
C ILE A 216 -33.03 -12.89 24.36
N VAL A 217 -32.46 -13.20 25.52
CA VAL A 217 -33.17 -13.12 26.80
C VAL A 217 -33.24 -11.65 27.18
N ILE A 218 -34.33 -10.98 26.81
CA ILE A 218 -34.63 -9.63 27.28
C ILE A 218 -35.17 -9.78 28.72
N PRO A 219 -34.49 -9.28 29.76
CA PRO A 219 -35.05 -9.28 31.11
C PRO A 219 -36.31 -8.42 31.11
N LYS A 220 -37.46 -9.02 31.44
CA LYS A 220 -38.73 -8.29 31.56
C LYS A 220 -38.62 -7.18 32.60
N ARG A 221 -39.10 -5.98 32.23
CA ARG A 221 -39.28 -4.85 33.16
C ARG A 221 -40.39 -5.18 34.17
N GLY A 222 -40.29 -4.59 35.37
CA GLY A 222 -41.09 -4.98 36.56
C GLY A 222 -42.61 -5.00 36.35
N GLU A 223 -43.13 -4.14 35.49
CA GLU A 223 -44.57 -4.01 35.21
C GLU A 223 -45.14 -5.18 34.35
N GLU A 224 -44.33 -5.80 33.49
CA GLU A 224 -44.77 -6.89 32.58
C GLU A 224 -44.83 -8.28 33.24
N ARG A 225 -44.56 -8.36 34.55
CA ARG A 225 -44.61 -9.62 35.32
C ARG A 225 -46.02 -9.95 35.83
N LYS A 226 -46.96 -9.01 35.81
CA LYS A 226 -48.32 -9.19 36.38
C LYS A 226 -49.37 -9.68 35.39
N GLU A 227 -49.08 -9.70 34.09
CA GLU A 227 -50.10 -9.99 33.04
C GLU A 227 -50.11 -11.43 32.49
N ASN A 228 -49.40 -12.38 33.09
CA ASN A 228 -49.54 -13.78 32.66
C ASN A 228 -50.07 -14.69 33.78
N PRO A 229 -51.13 -15.48 33.52
CA PRO A 229 -51.70 -16.42 34.49
C PRO A 229 -50.75 -17.58 34.80
N GLU A 230 -51.01 -18.18 35.96
CA GLU A 230 -50.18 -19.13 36.72
C GLU A 230 -49.43 -20.22 35.93
N ALA A 231 -48.19 -20.45 36.36
CA ALA A 231 -47.33 -21.53 35.94
C ALA A 231 -47.91 -22.89 36.37
N GLY A 232 -48.14 -23.82 35.42
CA GLY A 232 -48.53 -25.18 35.82
C GLY A 232 -49.15 -26.14 34.79
N LYS A 233 -49.10 -25.90 33.48
CA LYS A 233 -49.51 -26.93 32.50
C LYS A 233 -48.41 -27.20 31.48
N GLY A 234 -47.69 -28.30 31.69
CA GLY A 234 -46.75 -28.86 30.73
C GLY A 234 -47.44 -29.15 29.40
N GLY A 235 -46.77 -28.81 28.30
CA GLY A 235 -47.29 -28.99 26.95
C GLY A 235 -47.64 -30.45 26.65
N VAL A 236 -48.73 -30.66 25.89
CA VAL A 236 -49.23 -31.98 25.49
C VAL A 236 -48.19 -32.68 24.61
N LYS A 237 -47.70 -33.84 25.05
CA LYS A 237 -46.84 -34.72 24.24
C LYS A 237 -47.64 -35.29 23.07
N VAL A 238 -47.32 -34.86 21.86
CA VAL A 238 -47.78 -35.53 20.63
C VAL A 238 -46.97 -36.82 20.47
N ARG A 239 -47.63 -37.98 20.56
CA ARG A 239 -47.02 -39.29 20.20
C ARG A 239 -47.07 -39.44 18.68
N LYS A 240 -45.91 -39.65 18.04
CA LYS A 240 -45.83 -40.15 16.66
C LYS A 240 -46.22 -41.63 16.67
N GLY A 241 -47.31 -41.95 15.99
CA GLY A 241 -47.62 -43.27 15.42
C GLY A 241 -47.61 -43.13 13.90
#